data_AF-A0A4Q1EW23-F1
#
_entry.id   AF-A0A4Q1EW23-F1
#
_cell.length_a   1.000
_cell.length_b   1.000
_cell.length_c   1.000
_cell.angle_alpha   90.00
_cell.angle_beta   90.00
_cell.angle_gamma   90.00
#
_symmetry.space_group_name_H-M   'P 1'
#
loop_
_entity.id
_entity.type
_entity.pdbx_description
1 polymer ?
#
loop_
_entity_poly.entity_id
_entity_poly.type
_entity_poly.pdbx_seq_one_letter_code
_entity_poly.pdbx_strand_id
1 'polypeptide(L)'
;MHVLEIVLSFIIPSIVYKVFCNYDFKSRVTNLKKLSLISFISIVLGLSIFLFSSYVPTLFGFDNRNLGAIRLFYSLFIISGVIWLSIKLKLKQKTISIFLSVITFFLVITNISVKDSWIYATKFNNELFSKLNTAIKENNIENGNICLEYDMSDELKSNPNLILREPLFYNDWEAPLLSEMNGIDPKKIHVYNKDRKVSCEIIFHYKNGRMTRAK
;
A
#
# COMPACT_ATOMS: atom_id res chain seq x y z
N MET A 1 -11.63 -5.90 9.04
CA MET A 1 -12.19 -4.83 9.89
C MET A 1 -12.60 -5.32 11.27
N HIS A 2 -11.78 -5.02 12.28
CA HIS A 2 -12.06 -5.33 13.69
C HIS A 2 -13.01 -4.32 14.32
N VAL A 3 -13.80 -4.72 15.33
CA VAL A 3 -14.76 -3.85 16.03
C VAL A 3 -14.12 -2.54 16.51
N LEU A 4 -12.89 -2.60 17.03
CA LEU A 4 -12.13 -1.42 17.47
C LEU A 4 -11.88 -0.43 16.33
N GLU A 5 -11.59 -0.91 15.12
CA GLU A 5 -11.32 -0.08 13.95
C GLU A 5 -12.57 0.63 13.46
N ILE A 6 -13.71 -0.07 13.52
CA ILE A 6 -15.03 0.52 13.24
C ILE A 6 -15.27 1.65 14.24
N VAL A 7 -15.11 1.39 15.53
CA VAL A 7 -15.31 2.38 16.59
C VAL A 7 -14.38 3.59 16.39
N LEU A 8 -13.08 3.36 16.13
CA LEU A 8 -12.11 4.43 15.87
C LEU A 8 -12.46 5.23 14.62
N SER A 9 -12.99 4.59 13.57
CA SER A 9 -13.42 5.25 12.34
C SER A 9 -14.53 6.27 12.57
N PHE A 10 -15.35 6.12 13.62
CA PHE A 10 -16.36 7.10 14.00
C PHE A 10 -15.86 8.10 15.05
N ILE A 11 -15.05 7.66 16.01
CA ILE A 11 -14.52 8.52 17.08
C ILE A 11 -13.62 9.61 16.52
N ILE A 12 -12.67 9.27 15.64
CA ILE A 12 -11.68 10.23 15.13
C ILE A 12 -12.37 11.38 14.37
N PRO A 13 -13.26 11.13 13.39
CA PRO A 13 -14.04 12.19 12.75
C PRO A 13 -14.90 13.01 13.71
N SER A 14 -15.48 12.37 14.73
CA SER A 14 -16.30 13.06 15.72
C SER A 14 -15.48 14.05 16.56
N ILE A 15 -14.25 13.67 16.93
CA ILE A 15 -13.29 14.55 17.59
C ILE A 15 -12.93 15.72 16.66
N VAL A 16 -12.61 15.45 15.39
CA VAL A 16 -12.33 16.51 14.39
C VAL A 16 -13.48 17.50 14.30
N TYR A 17 -14.72 17.02 14.19
CA TYR A 17 -15.89 17.90 14.19
C TYR A 17 -15.95 18.75 15.46
N LYS A 18 -15.82 18.14 16.64
CA LYS A 18 -15.93 18.84 17.93
C LYS A 18 -14.83 19.90 18.13
N VAL A 19 -13.61 19.63 17.67
CA VAL A 19 -12.49 20.57 17.77
C VAL A 19 -12.70 21.77 16.84
N PHE A 20 -13.21 21.53 15.63
CA PHE A 20 -13.27 22.58 14.60
C PHE A 20 -14.61 23.31 14.49
N CYS A 21 -15.70 22.81 15.09
CA CYS A 21 -17.05 23.37 14.92
C CYS A 21 -17.18 24.86 15.27
N ASN A 22 -16.36 25.33 16.21
CA ASN A 22 -16.28 26.73 16.66
C ASN A 22 -14.93 27.39 16.31
N TYR A 23 -14.11 26.74 15.48
CA TYR A 23 -12.81 27.29 15.10
C TYR A 23 -13.00 28.42 14.09
N ASP A 24 -12.34 29.55 14.35
CA ASP A 24 -12.39 30.68 13.43
C ASP A 24 -11.41 30.51 12.26
N PHE A 25 -11.87 29.78 11.25
CA PHE A 25 -11.11 29.62 10.01
C PHE A 25 -10.93 30.94 9.23
N LYS A 26 -11.79 31.94 9.43
CA LYS A 26 -11.76 33.19 8.65
C LYS A 26 -10.54 34.04 8.96
N SER A 27 -10.17 34.18 10.24
CA SER A 27 -8.95 34.90 10.64
C SER A 27 -7.66 34.25 10.12
N ARG A 28 -7.70 32.98 9.72
CA ARG A 28 -6.52 32.22 9.26
C ARG A 28 -6.44 32.01 7.74
N VAL A 29 -7.37 32.58 6.96
CA VAL A 29 -7.45 32.39 5.48
C VAL A 29 -6.12 32.64 4.77
N THR A 30 -5.43 33.73 5.12
CA THR A 30 -4.15 34.09 4.48
C THR A 30 -3.08 33.04 4.71
N ASN A 31 -3.01 32.46 5.92
CA ASN A 31 -2.06 31.41 6.26
C ASN A 31 -2.42 30.10 5.56
N LEU A 32 -3.71 29.76 5.49
CA LEU A 32 -4.19 28.57 4.78
C LEU A 32 -3.89 28.65 3.27
N LYS A 33 -4.04 29.84 2.66
CA LYS A 33 -3.66 30.05 1.26
C LYS A 33 -2.17 29.85 1.04
N LYS A 34 -1.32 30.37 1.93
CA LYS A 34 0.14 30.15 1.88
C LYS A 34 0.48 28.66 2.03
N LEU A 35 -0.15 27.98 2.98
CA LEU A 35 0.04 26.54 3.20
C LEU A 35 -0.36 25.73 1.96
N SER A 36 -1.50 26.05 1.34
CA SER A 36 -1.95 25.42 0.11
C SER A 36 -0.94 25.61 -1.02
N LEU A 37 -0.43 26.84 -1.21
CA LEU A 37 0.57 27.14 -2.23
C LEU A 37 1.88 26.39 -2.00
N ILE A 38 2.40 26.41 -0.76
CA ILE A 38 3.63 25.66 -0.40
C ILE A 38 3.42 24.17 -0.67
N SER A 39 2.30 23.62 -0.23
CA SER A 39 1.97 22.21 -0.43
C SER A 39 1.91 21.84 -1.92
N PHE A 40 1.30 22.70 -2.74
CA PHE A 40 1.25 22.52 -4.19
C PHE A 40 2.64 22.52 -4.82
N ILE A 41 3.49 23.50 -4.47
CA ILE A 41 4.87 23.56 -4.96
C ILE A 41 5.65 22.31 -4.54
N SER A 42 5.51 21.87 -3.28
CA SER A 42 6.16 20.66 -2.78
C SER A 42 5.72 19.39 -3.54
N ILE A 43 4.44 19.28 -3.91
CA ILE A 43 3.95 18.16 -4.74
C ILE A 43 4.60 18.20 -6.12
N VAL A 44 4.62 19.36 -6.78
CA VAL A 44 5.21 19.52 -8.11
C VAL A 44 6.71 19.18 -8.09
N LEU A 45 7.45 19.67 -7.09
CA LEU A 45 8.86 19.34 -6.91
C LEU A 45 9.09 17.86 -6.57
N GLY A 46 8.21 17.24 -5.78
CA GLY A 46 8.28 15.82 -5.49
C GLY A 46 8.04 14.95 -6.73
N LEU A 47 7.13 15.38 -7.60
CA LEU A 47 6.81 14.68 -8.85
C LEU A 47 7.82 14.95 -9.97
N SER A 48 8.48 16.11 -9.97
CA SER A 48 9.46 16.44 -11.02
C SER A 48 10.67 15.51 -11.00
N ILE A 49 10.96 14.86 -9.87
CA ILE A 49 11.98 13.81 -9.77
C ILE A 49 11.72 12.71 -10.81
N PHE A 50 10.46 12.35 -11.08
CA PHE A 50 10.12 11.33 -12.09
C PHE A 50 10.28 11.84 -13.54
N LEU A 51 10.23 13.15 -13.76
CA LEU A 51 10.42 13.74 -15.09
C LEU A 51 11.91 13.84 -15.45
N PHE A 52 12.76 14.11 -14.47
CA PHE A 52 14.19 14.36 -14.67
C PHE A 52 15.09 13.19 -14.25
N SER A 53 14.54 12.11 -13.72
CA SER A 53 15.27 10.89 -13.37
C SER A 53 14.86 9.74 -14.27
N SER A 54 15.78 8.81 -14.53
CA SER A 54 15.49 7.51 -15.16
C SER A 54 14.66 6.57 -14.26
N TYR A 55 14.19 7.06 -13.11
CA TYR A 55 13.46 6.30 -12.11
C TYR A 55 12.00 6.10 -12.52
N VAL A 56 11.60 4.84 -12.74
CA VAL A 56 10.22 4.46 -13.04
C VAL A 56 9.44 4.39 -11.73
N PRO A 57 8.33 5.15 -11.57
CA PRO A 57 7.51 5.09 -10.37
C PRO A 57 6.94 3.68 -10.21
N THR A 58 7.36 2.98 -9.16
CA THR A 58 6.89 1.63 -8.84
C THR A 58 6.55 1.57 -7.36
N LEU A 59 5.35 1.07 -7.07
CA LEU A 59 4.68 1.21 -5.79
C LEU A 59 5.46 0.63 -4.57
N PHE A 60 6.56 -0.11 -4.79
CA PHE A 60 7.30 -0.86 -3.75
C PHE A 60 8.82 -0.64 -3.66
N GLY A 61 9.53 -0.21 -4.72
CA GLY A 61 11.00 -0.34 -4.77
C GLY A 61 11.81 0.74 -4.05
N PHE A 62 11.40 2.01 -4.14
CA PHE A 62 12.10 3.16 -3.53
C PHE A 62 11.11 4.29 -3.16
N ASP A 63 9.81 4.03 -3.30
CA ASP A 63 8.74 5.04 -3.30
C ASP A 63 8.30 5.48 -1.90
N ASN A 64 8.56 4.74 -0.82
CA ASN A 64 7.91 5.02 0.48
C ASN A 64 8.24 6.39 1.11
N ARG A 65 9.43 6.97 0.87
CA ARG A 65 9.82 8.27 1.45
C ARG A 65 9.25 9.47 0.67
N ASN A 66 9.45 9.49 -0.65
CA ASN A 66 8.87 10.53 -1.50
C ASN A 66 7.35 10.41 -1.59
N LEU A 67 6.80 9.20 -1.65
CA LEU A 67 5.36 8.96 -1.57
C LEU A 67 4.79 9.43 -0.23
N GLY A 68 5.50 9.22 0.88
CA GLY A 68 5.13 9.76 2.18
C GLY A 68 5.04 11.28 2.18
N ALA A 69 6.06 11.96 1.64
CA ALA A 69 6.06 13.42 1.51
C ALA A 69 4.94 13.91 0.57
N ILE A 70 4.78 13.29 -0.60
CA ILE A 70 3.72 13.62 -1.57
C ILE A 70 2.34 13.42 -0.92
N ARG A 71 2.11 12.31 -0.20
CA ARG A 71 0.85 12.06 0.53
C ARG A 71 0.57 13.13 1.59
N LEU A 72 1.59 13.54 2.35
CA LEU A 72 1.47 14.59 3.35
C LEU A 72 1.08 15.93 2.70
N PHE A 73 1.86 16.39 1.72
CA PHE A 73 1.61 17.66 1.05
C PHE A 73 0.29 17.64 0.26
N TYR A 74 -0.07 16.52 -0.35
CA TYR A 74 -1.36 16.34 -0.99
C TYR A 74 -2.51 16.49 0.03
N SER A 75 -2.40 15.85 1.19
CA SER A 75 -3.41 15.96 2.25
C SER A 75 -3.55 17.39 2.76
N LEU A 76 -2.43 18.08 3.00
CA LEU A 76 -2.41 19.49 3.40
C LEU A 76 -3.02 20.40 2.32
N PHE A 77 -2.70 20.15 1.05
CA PHE A 77 -3.25 20.87 -0.09
C PHE A 77 -4.77 20.73 -0.16
N ILE A 78 -5.30 19.51 -0.07
CA ILE A 78 -6.74 19.24 -0.10
C ILE A 78 -7.44 19.90 1.10
N ILE A 79 -6.94 19.71 2.32
CA ILE A 79 -7.56 20.27 3.54
C ILE A 79 -7.58 21.81 3.47
N SER A 80 -6.43 22.43 3.18
CA SER A 80 -6.34 23.89 3.09
C SER A 80 -7.18 24.46 1.93
N GLY A 81 -7.20 23.78 0.79
CA GLY A 81 -8.00 24.14 -0.38
C GLY A 81 -9.51 24.07 -0.09
N VAL A 82 -9.99 23.00 0.55
CA VAL A 82 -11.39 22.84 0.95
C VAL A 82 -11.81 23.93 1.92
N ILE A 83 -10.99 24.23 2.93
CA ILE A 83 -11.28 25.30 3.90
C ILE A 83 -11.32 26.66 3.18
N TRP A 84 -10.32 26.96 2.35
CA TRP A 84 -10.25 28.21 1.60
C TRP A 84 -11.46 28.40 0.68
N LEU A 85 -11.83 27.38 -0.09
CA LEU A 85 -12.99 27.41 -0.98
C LEU A 85 -14.29 27.59 -0.19
N SER A 86 -14.43 26.88 0.93
CA SER A 86 -15.61 26.98 1.80
C SER A 86 -15.82 28.39 2.36
N ILE A 87 -14.72 29.06 2.73
CA ILE A 87 -14.77 30.45 3.22
C ILE A 87 -15.14 31.40 2.08
N LYS A 88 -14.58 31.20 0.88
CA LYS A 88 -14.92 31.98 -0.32
C LYS A 88 -16.40 31.85 -0.68
N LEU A 89 -16.98 30.67 -0.47
CA LEU A 89 -18.41 30.38 -0.63
C LEU A 89 -19.27 30.83 0.57
N LYS A 90 -18.69 31.53 1.56
CA LYS A 90 -19.37 32.05 2.76
C LYS A 90 -20.07 30.97 3.60
N LEU A 91 -19.57 29.73 3.59
CA LEU A 91 -20.12 28.66 4.41
C LEU A 91 -19.94 28.93 5.91
N LYS A 92 -20.87 28.43 6.72
CA LYS A 92 -20.78 28.51 8.19
C LYS A 92 -19.67 27.59 8.71
N GLN A 93 -19.03 27.96 9.81
CA GLN A 93 -17.94 27.18 10.43
C GLN A 93 -18.34 25.72 10.72
N LYS A 94 -19.59 25.51 11.17
CA LYS A 94 -20.15 24.16 11.38
C LYS A 94 -20.13 23.32 10.10
N THR A 95 -20.47 23.91 8.96
CA THR A 95 -20.46 23.22 7.66
C THR A 95 -19.04 22.83 7.25
N ILE A 96 -18.06 23.72 7.43
CA ILE A 96 -16.64 23.43 7.17
C ILE A 96 -16.17 22.24 8.02
N SER A 97 -16.57 22.23 9.29
CA SER A 97 -16.19 21.17 10.24
C SER A 97 -16.82 19.84 9.91
N ILE A 98 -18.06 19.83 9.40
CA ILE A 98 -18.70 18.62 8.85
C ILE A 98 -17.89 18.10 7.67
N PHE A 99 -17.51 18.96 6.72
CA PHE A 99 -16.68 18.53 5.58
C PHE A 99 -15.34 17.94 6.02
N LEU A 100 -14.64 18.59 6.95
CA LEU A 100 -13.38 18.06 7.49
C LEU A 100 -13.57 16.72 8.17
N SER A 101 -14.64 16.57 8.97
CA SER A 101 -14.98 15.30 9.64
C SER A 101 -15.24 14.18 8.61
N VAL A 102 -16.03 14.45 7.57
CA VAL A 102 -16.31 13.49 6.49
C VAL A 102 -15.03 13.11 5.75
N ILE A 103 -14.16 14.07 5.43
CA ILE A 103 -12.85 13.77 4.81
C ILE A 103 -12.01 12.88 5.73
N THR A 104 -11.95 13.19 7.03
CA THR A 104 -11.25 12.36 8.01
C THR A 104 -11.81 10.94 8.07
N PHE A 105 -13.14 10.79 8.03
CA PHE A 105 -13.79 9.48 8.02
C PHE A 105 -13.33 8.62 6.85
N PHE A 106 -13.37 9.19 5.63
CA PHE A 106 -12.89 8.48 4.44
C PHE A 106 -11.40 8.16 4.52
N LEU A 107 -10.57 9.09 5.00
CA LEU A 107 -9.13 8.83 5.19
C LEU A 107 -8.89 7.66 6.16
N VAL A 108 -9.62 7.60 7.28
CA VAL A 108 -9.46 6.51 8.26
C VAL A 108 -9.88 5.18 7.65
N ILE A 109 -11.03 5.11 6.98
CA ILE A 109 -11.50 3.86 6.33
C ILE A 109 -10.53 3.39 5.25
N THR A 110 -10.05 4.30 4.40
CA THR A 110 -9.09 3.96 3.35
C THR A 110 -7.80 3.41 3.97
N ASN A 111 -7.28 4.00 5.04
CA ASN A 111 -6.08 3.48 5.71
C ASN A 111 -6.31 2.09 6.34
N ILE A 112 -7.47 1.84 6.94
CA ILE A 112 -7.83 0.51 7.45
C ILE A 112 -7.85 -0.50 6.31
N SER A 113 -8.47 -0.14 5.18
CA SER A 113 -8.58 -1.00 4.00
C SER A 113 -7.21 -1.34 3.40
N VAL A 114 -6.31 -0.35 3.31
CA VAL A 114 -4.92 -0.57 2.87
C VAL A 114 -4.22 -1.53 3.84
N LYS A 115 -4.33 -1.31 5.15
CA LYS A 115 -3.73 -2.19 6.15
C LYS A 115 -4.27 -3.63 6.03
N ASP A 116 -5.58 -3.81 5.85
CA ASP A 116 -6.18 -5.14 5.64
C ASP A 116 -5.65 -5.81 4.35
N SER A 117 -5.46 -5.04 3.27
CA SER A 117 -4.91 -5.54 2.00
C SER A 117 -3.45 -5.98 2.13
N TRP A 118 -2.65 -5.27 2.93
CA TRP A 118 -1.27 -5.67 3.27
C TRP A 118 -1.21 -6.95 4.10
N ILE A 119 -2.14 -7.13 5.04
CA ILE A 119 -2.27 -8.38 5.80
C ILE A 119 -2.64 -9.53 4.84
N TYR A 120 -3.54 -9.28 3.90
CA TYR A 120 -3.91 -10.26 2.89
C TYR A 120 -2.72 -10.67 2.00
N ALA A 121 -1.97 -9.71 1.45
CA ALA A 121 -0.79 -9.98 0.65
C ALA A 121 0.26 -10.82 1.42
N THR A 122 0.49 -10.48 2.69
CA THR A 122 1.35 -11.27 3.59
C THR A 122 0.84 -12.70 3.75
N LYS A 123 -0.47 -12.88 3.96
CA LYS A 123 -1.08 -14.20 4.08
C LYS A 123 -0.94 -15.02 2.80
N PHE A 124 -1.17 -14.40 1.64
CA PHE A 124 -0.98 -15.03 0.34
C PHE A 124 0.46 -15.51 0.15
N ASN A 125 1.45 -14.65 0.40
CA ASN A 125 2.86 -15.00 0.26
C ASN A 125 3.25 -16.15 1.20
N ASN A 126 2.77 -16.15 2.45
CA ASN A 126 3.02 -17.25 3.38
C ASN A 126 2.34 -18.55 2.91
N GLU A 127 1.10 -18.49 2.43
CA GLU A 127 0.42 -19.68 1.91
C GLU A 127 1.14 -20.26 0.68
N LEU A 128 1.62 -19.39 -0.21
CA LEU A 128 2.39 -19.74 -1.39
C LEU A 128 3.68 -20.48 -1.02
N PHE A 129 4.48 -19.92 -0.11
CA PHE A 129 5.75 -20.52 0.32
C PHE A 129 5.56 -21.73 1.24
N SER A 130 4.50 -21.76 2.04
CA SER A 130 4.14 -22.94 2.84
C SER A 130 3.83 -24.14 1.94
N LYS A 131 3.02 -23.93 0.88
CA LYS A 131 2.74 -24.97 -0.12
C LYS A 131 3.97 -25.35 -0.93
N LEU A 132 4.87 -24.39 -1.19
CA LEU A 132 6.16 -24.67 -1.81
C LEU A 132 6.98 -25.61 -0.94
N ASN A 133 7.07 -25.36 0.37
CA ASN A 133 7.80 -26.20 1.31
C ASN A 133 7.24 -27.64 1.34
N THR A 134 5.91 -27.77 1.37
CA THR A 134 5.26 -29.09 1.26
C THR A 134 5.66 -29.81 -0.02
N ALA A 135 5.58 -29.13 -1.17
CA ALA A 135 5.94 -29.73 -2.45
C ALA A 135 7.44 -30.08 -2.56
N ILE A 136 8.33 -29.27 -1.98
CA ILE A 136 9.77 -29.53 -1.88
C ILE A 136 10.03 -30.83 -1.12
N LYS A 137 9.39 -30.99 0.04
CA LYS A 137 9.53 -32.19 0.89
C LYS A 137 8.97 -33.43 0.21
N GLU A 138 7.81 -33.34 -0.42
CA GLU A 138 7.19 -34.44 -1.17
C GLU A 138 8.05 -34.91 -2.36
N ASN A 139 8.82 -34.00 -2.96
CA ASN A 139 9.73 -34.30 -4.07
C ASN A 139 11.17 -34.62 -3.63
N ASN A 140 11.44 -34.70 -2.32
CA ASN A 140 12.77 -34.93 -1.74
C ASN A 140 13.87 -33.98 -2.30
N ILE A 141 13.54 -32.70 -2.46
CA ILE A 141 14.49 -31.69 -2.96
C ILE A 141 15.29 -31.13 -1.79
N GLU A 142 16.61 -31.37 -1.77
CA GLU A 142 17.49 -30.95 -0.68
C GLU A 142 18.23 -29.63 -0.94
N ASN A 143 18.49 -29.30 -2.21
CA ASN A 143 19.19 -28.10 -2.64
C ASN A 143 18.81 -27.69 -4.08
N GLY A 144 19.17 -26.46 -4.46
CA GLY A 144 19.11 -26.00 -5.84
C GLY A 144 18.29 -24.73 -6.07
N ASN A 145 18.13 -24.41 -7.35
CA ASN A 145 17.37 -23.23 -7.80
C ASN A 145 15.95 -23.65 -8.21
N ILE A 146 14.97 -23.11 -7.50
CA ILE A 146 13.55 -23.37 -7.74
C ILE A 146 12.91 -22.12 -8.34
N CYS A 147 12.25 -22.27 -9.49
CA CYS A 147 11.40 -21.24 -10.04
C CYS A 147 9.94 -21.52 -9.65
N LEU A 148 9.29 -20.48 -9.16
CA LEU A 148 7.88 -20.45 -8.88
C LEU A 148 7.17 -19.70 -10.00
N GLU A 149 6.25 -20.40 -10.66
CA GLU A 149 5.40 -19.87 -11.72
C GLU A 149 4.00 -19.65 -11.16
N TYR A 150 3.53 -18.41 -11.22
CA TYR A 150 2.16 -18.06 -10.92
C TYR A 150 1.83 -16.71 -11.58
N ASP A 151 0.57 -16.49 -11.93
CA ASP A 151 0.15 -15.25 -12.58
C ASP A 151 -0.03 -14.13 -11.53
N MET A 152 1.09 -13.53 -11.13
CA MET A 152 1.11 -12.42 -10.17
C MET A 152 0.29 -11.23 -10.69
N SER A 153 0.36 -10.96 -12.00
CA SER A 153 -0.34 -9.83 -12.61
C SER A 153 -1.86 -10.01 -12.61
N ASP A 154 -2.34 -11.21 -12.88
CA ASP A 154 -3.77 -11.53 -12.79
C ASP A 154 -4.25 -11.51 -11.34
N GLU A 155 -3.49 -12.07 -10.40
CA GLU A 155 -3.84 -12.04 -8.97
C GLU A 155 -3.98 -10.59 -8.46
N LEU A 156 -3.05 -9.70 -8.81
CA LEU A 156 -3.11 -8.28 -8.46
C LEU A 156 -4.29 -7.52 -9.10
N LYS A 157 -4.79 -7.98 -10.26
CA LYS A 157 -5.87 -7.30 -10.99
C LYS A 157 -7.26 -7.82 -10.62
N SER A 158 -7.37 -9.13 -10.41
CA SER A 158 -8.64 -9.81 -10.23
C SER A 158 -9.04 -9.93 -8.76
N ASN A 159 -8.09 -9.87 -7.82
CA ASN A 159 -8.38 -10.06 -6.40
C ASN A 159 -8.84 -8.75 -5.74
N PRO A 160 -10.09 -8.68 -5.24
CA PRO A 160 -10.62 -7.47 -4.61
C PRO A 160 -9.97 -7.13 -3.27
N ASN A 161 -9.23 -8.07 -2.66
CA ASN A 161 -8.49 -7.83 -1.41
C ASN A 161 -7.15 -7.12 -1.64
N LEU A 162 -6.75 -6.88 -2.89
CA LEU A 162 -5.51 -6.21 -3.27
C LEU A 162 -5.85 -4.87 -3.94
N ILE A 163 -6.01 -3.82 -3.13
CA ILE A 163 -6.57 -2.53 -3.57
C ILE A 163 -5.52 -1.58 -4.16
N LEU A 164 -4.26 -1.69 -3.75
CA LEU A 164 -3.15 -0.86 -4.22
C LEU A 164 -2.03 -1.69 -4.83
N ARG A 165 -2.33 -2.88 -5.35
CA ARG A 165 -1.34 -3.82 -5.91
C ARG A 165 -0.29 -4.23 -4.87
N GLU A 166 -0.73 -4.56 -3.67
CA GLU A 166 0.10 -4.93 -2.51
C GLU A 166 1.19 -5.96 -2.87
N PRO A 167 2.31 -6.00 -2.13
CA PRO A 167 3.51 -6.71 -2.60
C PRO A 167 3.29 -8.23 -2.50
N LEU A 168 3.04 -8.85 -3.65
CA LEU A 168 3.12 -10.29 -3.82
C LEU A 168 4.53 -10.68 -4.28
N PHE A 169 4.97 -11.89 -3.94
CA PHE A 169 6.32 -12.37 -4.23
C PHE A 169 6.71 -12.27 -5.72
N TYR A 170 7.54 -11.30 -6.05
CA TYR A 170 7.96 -11.08 -7.43
C TYR A 170 9.46 -10.90 -7.55
N ASN A 171 10.10 -10.23 -6.60
CA ASN A 171 11.53 -9.94 -6.69
C ASN A 171 12.38 -10.96 -5.92
N ASP A 172 13.54 -11.28 -6.48
CA ASP A 172 14.48 -12.25 -5.91
C ASP A 172 14.92 -11.91 -4.48
N TRP A 173 14.99 -10.62 -4.14
CA TRP A 173 15.40 -10.16 -2.81
C TRP A 173 14.32 -10.41 -1.73
N GLU A 174 13.07 -10.65 -2.12
CA GLU A 174 11.97 -10.98 -1.20
C GLU A 174 12.04 -12.45 -0.76
N ALA A 175 12.62 -13.32 -1.60
CA ALA A 175 12.61 -14.77 -1.43
C ALA A 175 13.28 -15.27 -0.15
N PRO A 176 14.47 -14.80 0.29
CA PRO A 176 15.16 -15.38 1.44
C PRO A 176 14.34 -15.31 2.73
N LEU A 177 13.71 -14.16 3.00
CA LEU A 177 12.88 -13.96 4.18
C LEU A 177 11.61 -14.82 4.11
N LEU A 178 10.93 -14.84 2.96
CA LEU A 178 9.72 -15.64 2.77
C LEU A 178 10.01 -17.14 2.89
N SER A 179 11.15 -17.61 2.38
CA SER A 179 11.64 -18.99 2.54
C SER A 179 11.86 -19.33 4.01
N GLU A 180 12.64 -18.51 4.72
CA GLU A 180 12.97 -18.75 6.13
C GLU A 180 11.70 -18.78 7.00
N MET A 181 10.80 -17.81 6.84
CA MET A 181 9.53 -17.75 7.56
C MET A 181 8.63 -18.98 7.36
N ASN A 182 8.78 -19.67 6.23
CA ASN A 182 7.97 -20.84 5.88
C ASN A 182 8.74 -22.18 6.01
N GLY A 183 9.92 -22.15 6.65
CA GLY A 183 10.71 -23.35 6.96
C GLY A 183 11.44 -23.95 5.77
N ILE A 184 11.81 -23.12 4.78
CA ILE A 184 12.71 -23.46 3.67
C ILE A 184 14.07 -22.83 3.99
N ASP A 185 15.16 -23.58 3.92
CA ASP A 185 16.51 -23.07 4.16
C ASP A 185 16.99 -22.24 2.95
N PRO A 186 17.07 -20.89 3.05
CA PRO A 186 17.42 -20.03 1.92
C PRO A 186 18.89 -20.16 1.48
N LYS A 187 19.74 -20.85 2.27
CA LYS A 187 21.13 -21.15 1.89
C LYS A 187 21.24 -22.39 1.01
N LYS A 188 20.25 -23.28 1.04
CA LYS A 188 20.23 -24.52 0.25
C LYS A 188 19.30 -24.41 -0.95
N ILE A 189 18.15 -23.78 -0.75
CA ILE A 189 17.11 -23.65 -1.76
C ILE A 189 16.89 -22.17 -2.07
N HIS A 190 17.19 -21.80 -3.31
CA HIS A 190 16.98 -20.45 -3.80
C HIS A 190 15.71 -20.40 -4.64
N VAL A 191 14.73 -19.63 -4.17
CA VAL A 191 13.42 -19.48 -4.82
C VAL A 191 13.42 -18.21 -5.67
N TYR A 192 12.96 -18.33 -6.91
CA TYR A 192 12.85 -17.24 -7.86
C TYR A 192 11.44 -17.19 -8.43
N ASN A 193 10.98 -15.99 -8.82
CA ASN A 193 9.83 -15.91 -9.70
C ASN A 193 10.26 -16.25 -11.14
N LYS A 194 9.52 -17.13 -11.82
CA LYS A 194 9.85 -17.57 -13.19
C LYS A 194 9.97 -16.41 -14.18
N ASP A 195 9.21 -15.33 -13.99
CA ASP A 195 9.27 -14.14 -14.84
C ASP A 195 10.59 -13.36 -14.71
N ARG A 196 11.32 -13.56 -13.60
CA ARG A 196 12.59 -12.89 -13.30
C ARG A 196 13.80 -13.74 -13.63
N LYS A 197 13.67 -15.08 -13.60
CA LYS A 197 14.76 -16.01 -13.88
C LYS A 197 14.30 -17.09 -14.86
N VAL A 198 14.92 -17.11 -16.04
CA VAL A 198 14.52 -17.98 -17.17
C VAL A 198 15.04 -19.42 -17.01
N SER A 199 16.09 -19.64 -16.20
CA SER A 199 16.74 -20.94 -16.02
C SER A 199 16.74 -21.39 -14.56
N CYS A 200 15.71 -22.14 -14.18
CA CYS A 200 15.71 -22.96 -12.97
C CYS A 200 15.70 -24.45 -13.34
N GLU A 201 16.37 -25.23 -12.52
CA GLU A 201 16.42 -26.69 -12.64
C GLU A 201 15.06 -27.31 -12.31
N ILE A 202 14.37 -26.72 -11.33
CA ILE A 202 13.08 -27.18 -10.82
C ILE A 202 12.07 -26.05 -10.98
N ILE A 203 10.88 -26.39 -11.47
CA ILE A 203 9.79 -25.43 -11.67
C ILE A 203 8.54 -25.94 -10.97
N PHE A 204 8.00 -25.13 -10.06
CA PHE A 204 6.69 -25.34 -9.47
C PHE A 204 5.70 -24.31 -10.02
N HIS A 205 4.52 -24.79 -10.39
CA HIS A 205 3.39 -23.97 -10.81
C HIS A 205 2.34 -23.91 -9.69
N TYR A 206 1.98 -22.69 -9.31
CA TYR A 206 0.94 -22.41 -8.33
C TYR A 206 -0.34 -21.93 -9.02
N LYS A 207 -1.43 -22.70 -8.86
CA LYS A 207 -2.75 -22.34 -9.40
C LYS A 207 -3.87 -22.84 -8.51
N ASN A 208 -4.89 -22.01 -8.28
CA ASN A 208 -6.07 -22.35 -7.46
C ASN A 208 -5.73 -22.95 -6.09
N GLY A 209 -4.68 -22.41 -5.44
CA GLY A 209 -4.26 -22.91 -4.14
C GLY A 209 -3.54 -24.26 -4.16
N ARG A 210 -3.09 -24.76 -5.32
CA ARG A 210 -2.31 -26.00 -5.41
C ARG A 210 -0.95 -25.73 -6.00
N MET A 211 0.05 -26.42 -5.46
CA MET A 211 1.43 -26.41 -5.96
C MET A 211 1.67 -27.69 -6.76
N THR A 212 2.12 -27.56 -8.00
CA THR A 212 2.39 -28.71 -8.87
C THR A 212 3.77 -28.59 -9.49
N ARG A 213 4.52 -29.68 -9.55
CA ARG A 213 5.82 -29.69 -10.21
C ARG A 213 5.61 -29.76 -11.73
N ALA A 214 6.19 -28.82 -12.45
CA ALA A 214 6.17 -28.78 -13.91
C ALA A 214 7.45 -29.34 -14.53
N LYS A 215 8.59 -29.21 -13.84
CA LYS A 215 9.91 -29.68 -14.24
C LYS A 215 10.75 -29.98 -13.00
#